data_AF-W0F819-F1
#
_entry.id   AF-W0F819-F1
#
_cell.length_a   1.000
_cell.length_b   1.000
_cell.length_c   1.000
_cell.angle_alpha   90.00
_cell.angle_beta   90.00
_cell.angle_gamma   90.00
#
_symmetry.space_group_name_H-M   'P 1'
#
loop_
_entity.id
_entity.type
_entity.pdbx_description
1 polymer ?
#
loop_
_entity_poly.entity_id
_entity_poly.type
_entity_poly.pdbx_seq_one_letter_code
_entity_poly.pdbx_strand_id
1 'polypeptide(L)'
;MKTISRLFFAAAIVASIGFASCQRTKDALGLDTMYNSLSTGRWVAWTTTTSPGATMDNLPAGGYVSFNKNGTAWAYDGSGQQIGVQHNYSIIDTKTMVFDNVTYKIQENFAGSFKTLTLVNASAGVTTTQAFSR
;
A
#
# COMPACT_ATOMS: atom_id res chain seq x y z
N MET A 1 22.60 -9.84 52.30
CA MET A 1 22.39 -8.87 51.19
C MET A 1 22.64 -9.51 49.81
N LYS A 2 22.05 -10.68 49.49
CA LYS A 2 22.29 -11.38 48.19
C LYS A 2 21.03 -11.64 47.36
N THR A 3 19.85 -11.40 47.91
CA THR A 3 18.55 -11.76 47.31
C THR A 3 17.91 -10.63 46.50
N ILE A 4 18.17 -9.37 46.86
CA ILE A 4 17.54 -8.20 46.20
C ILE A 4 18.04 -8.02 44.76
N SER A 5 19.29 -8.38 44.46
CA SER A 5 19.86 -8.25 43.10
C SER A 5 19.25 -9.20 42.06
N ARG A 6 18.61 -10.30 42.48
CA ARG A 6 18.01 -11.29 41.56
C ARG A 6 16.61 -10.89 41.09
N LEU A 7 15.86 -10.13 41.90
CA LEU A 7 14.52 -9.66 41.55
C LEU A 7 14.55 -8.53 40.50
N PHE A 8 15.53 -7.63 40.56
CA PHE A 8 15.68 -6.55 39.57
C PHE A 8 16.07 -7.06 38.18
N PHE A 9 16.82 -8.16 38.09
CA PHE A 9 17.20 -8.75 36.81
C PHE A 9 16.03 -9.48 36.12
N ALA A 10 15.13 -10.09 36.90
CA ALA A 10 13.94 -10.76 36.37
C ALA A 10 12.89 -9.77 35.83
N ALA A 11 12.72 -8.61 36.48
CA ALA A 11 11.78 -7.58 36.02
C ALA A 11 12.20 -6.93 34.70
N ALA A 12 13.50 -6.75 34.45
CA ALA A 12 14.02 -6.18 33.20
C ALA A 12 13.81 -7.10 31.98
N ILE A 13 13.81 -8.43 32.17
CA ILE A 13 13.59 -9.41 31.11
C ILE A 13 12.09 -9.50 30.72
N VAL A 14 11.17 -9.32 31.67
CA VAL A 14 9.73 -9.32 31.37
C VAL A 14 9.30 -8.03 30.65
N ALA A 15 9.94 -6.90 30.96
CA ALA A 15 9.65 -5.62 30.31
C ALA A 15 10.08 -5.58 28.83
N SER A 16 11.16 -6.27 28.44
CA SER A 16 11.65 -6.25 27.05
C SER A 16 10.81 -7.11 26.09
N ILE A 17 10.11 -8.14 26.60
CA ILE A 17 9.21 -8.99 25.79
C ILE A 17 7.89 -8.25 25.44
N GLY A 18 7.52 -7.22 26.22
CA GLY A 18 6.30 -6.44 26.00
C GLY A 18 6.37 -5.40 24.86
N PHE A 19 7.57 -4.99 24.43
CA PHE A 19 7.72 -3.95 23.39
C PHE A 19 7.81 -4.52 21.97
N ALA A 20 8.22 -5.77 21.80
CA ALA A 20 8.30 -6.41 20.48
C ALA A 20 6.92 -6.76 19.89
N SER A 21 5.91 -6.99 20.74
CA SER A 21 4.54 -7.28 20.29
C SER A 21 3.79 -6.04 19.80
N CYS A 22 4.08 -4.85 20.35
CA CYS A 22 3.42 -3.60 19.96
C CYS A 22 3.74 -3.15 18.53
N GLN A 23 4.95 -3.43 18.02
CA GLN A 23 5.30 -3.06 16.64
C GLN A 23 4.50 -3.87 15.62
N ARG A 24 4.44 -5.20 15.80
CA ARG A 24 3.68 -6.09 14.90
C ARG A 24 2.19 -5.76 14.85
N THR A 25 1.58 -5.40 15.98
CA THR A 25 0.15 -5.06 16.01
C THR A 25 -0.15 -3.74 15.30
N LYS A 26 0.72 -2.73 15.40
CA LYS A 26 0.54 -1.45 14.69
C LYS A 26 0.67 -1.62 13.18
N ASP A 27 1.63 -2.43 12.73
CA ASP A 27 1.81 -2.69 11.31
C ASP A 27 0.62 -3.45 10.74
N ALA A 28 0.12 -4.48 11.44
CA ALA A 28 -1.08 -5.23 11.03
C ALA A 28 -2.34 -4.35 10.91
N LEU A 29 -2.59 -3.46 11.88
CA LEU A 29 -3.72 -2.51 11.82
C LEU A 29 -3.57 -1.50 10.66
N GLY A 30 -2.34 -1.09 10.36
CA GLY A 30 -2.03 -0.24 9.22
C GLY A 30 -2.35 -0.90 7.89
N LEU A 31 -1.96 -2.18 7.71
CA LEU A 31 -2.26 -2.93 6.49
C LEU A 31 -3.76 -3.10 6.25
N ASP A 32 -4.53 -3.49 7.28
CA ASP A 32 -5.99 -3.65 7.15
C ASP A 32 -6.67 -2.33 6.76
N THR A 33 -6.24 -1.23 7.37
CA THR A 33 -6.73 0.11 7.06
C THR A 33 -6.44 0.47 5.60
N MET A 34 -5.26 0.11 5.10
CA MET A 34 -4.89 0.36 3.70
C MET A 34 -5.68 -0.50 2.72
N TYR A 35 -5.83 -1.81 2.96
CA TYR A 35 -6.66 -2.66 2.09
C TYR A 35 -8.11 -2.18 2.04
N ASN A 36 -8.68 -1.79 3.20
CA ASN A 36 -10.02 -1.22 3.25
C ASN A 36 -10.09 0.11 2.51
N SER A 37 -9.11 0.99 2.69
CA SER A 37 -9.09 2.29 2.02
C SER A 37 -8.89 2.17 0.51
N LEU A 38 -8.05 1.27 0.02
CA LEU A 38 -7.91 1.00 -1.42
C LEU A 38 -9.20 0.45 -2.02
N SER A 39 -9.82 -0.51 -1.34
CA SER A 39 -11.01 -1.19 -1.84
C SER A 39 -12.32 -0.42 -1.70
N THR A 40 -12.31 0.71 -0.99
CA THR A 40 -13.50 1.53 -0.82
C THR A 40 -13.62 2.55 -1.95
N GLY A 41 -14.63 2.41 -2.78
CA GLY A 41 -14.96 3.39 -3.82
C GLY A 41 -14.26 3.14 -5.15
N ARG A 42 -14.33 4.14 -6.03
CA ARG A 42 -13.80 4.10 -7.41
C ARG A 42 -12.62 5.05 -7.53
N TRP A 43 -11.60 4.62 -8.24
CA TRP A 43 -10.42 5.43 -8.58
C TRP A 43 -10.58 5.93 -10.00
N VAL A 44 -11.02 7.16 -10.16
CA VAL A 44 -11.44 7.73 -11.46
C VAL A 44 -10.29 8.26 -12.31
N ALA A 45 -9.08 8.31 -11.76
CA ALA A 45 -7.88 8.61 -12.52
C ALA A 45 -6.80 7.58 -12.23
N TRP A 46 -6.09 7.16 -13.28
CA TRP A 46 -4.93 6.30 -13.17
C TRP A 46 -3.93 6.64 -14.28
N THR A 47 -2.76 7.15 -13.91
CA THR A 47 -1.70 7.53 -14.86
C THR A 47 -0.42 6.74 -14.60
N THR A 48 0.23 6.29 -15.66
CA THR A 48 1.58 5.71 -15.63
C THR A 48 2.57 6.75 -16.16
N THR A 49 3.53 7.18 -15.35
CA THR A 49 4.64 8.04 -15.78
C THR A 49 5.95 7.26 -15.75
N THR A 50 6.68 7.22 -16.86
CA THR A 50 8.06 6.74 -16.90
C THR A 50 8.97 7.94 -17.09
N SER A 51 10.00 8.09 -16.26
CA SER A 51 11.04 9.12 -16.42
C SER A 51 12.36 8.44 -16.76
N PRO A 52 13.06 8.84 -17.85
CA PRO A 52 12.83 10.01 -18.73
C PRO A 52 11.83 9.77 -19.89
N GLY A 53 10.94 8.78 -19.79
CA GLY A 53 9.96 8.43 -20.83
C GLY A 53 8.71 9.33 -20.86
N ALA A 54 7.55 8.71 -21.08
CA ALA A 54 6.28 9.38 -21.28
C ALA A 54 5.30 9.16 -20.11
N THR A 55 4.27 10.00 -20.07
CA THR A 55 3.08 9.83 -19.22
C THR A 55 1.93 9.29 -20.06
N MET A 56 1.23 8.29 -19.55
CA MET A 56 0.06 7.66 -20.16
C MET A 56 -1.11 7.72 -19.19
N ASP A 57 -2.29 8.11 -19.69
CA ASP A 57 -3.55 7.91 -18.98
C ASP A 57 -4.04 6.49 -19.29
N ASN A 58 -4.26 5.70 -18.23
CA ASN A 58 -4.65 4.30 -18.37
C ASN A 58 -6.17 4.12 -18.39
N LEU A 59 -6.96 5.19 -18.18
CA LEU A 59 -8.41 5.14 -18.18
C LEU A 59 -9.02 5.93 -19.34
N PRO A 60 -10.09 5.43 -19.97
CA PRO A 60 -10.89 6.23 -20.87
C PRO A 60 -11.69 7.28 -20.10
N ALA A 61 -12.25 8.25 -20.81
CA ALA A 61 -13.11 9.27 -20.21
C ALA A 61 -14.28 8.64 -19.42
N GLY A 62 -14.39 9.01 -18.13
CA GLY A 62 -15.39 8.47 -17.20
C GLY A 62 -15.11 7.07 -16.67
N GLY A 63 -14.00 6.44 -17.08
CA GLY A 63 -13.55 5.15 -16.56
C GLY A 63 -13.07 5.22 -15.11
N TYR A 64 -12.90 4.05 -14.50
CA TYR A 64 -12.40 3.95 -13.13
C TYR A 64 -11.71 2.61 -12.86
N VAL A 65 -10.84 2.58 -11.85
CA VAL A 65 -10.27 1.35 -11.28
C VAL A 65 -11.01 0.99 -9.98
N SER A 66 -11.28 -0.30 -9.79
CA SER A 66 -11.74 -0.87 -8.52
C SER A 66 -10.68 -1.82 -7.98
N PHE A 67 -10.22 -1.58 -6.75
CA PHE A 67 -9.34 -2.50 -6.04
C PHE A 67 -10.20 -3.44 -5.19
N ASN A 68 -10.07 -4.74 -5.40
CA ASN A 68 -10.82 -5.75 -4.67
C ASN A 68 -9.99 -6.31 -3.51
N LYS A 69 -10.65 -6.63 -2.40
CA LYS A 69 -10.02 -7.19 -1.20
C LYS A 69 -9.28 -8.51 -1.41
N ASN A 70 -9.51 -9.20 -2.53
CA ASN A 70 -8.79 -10.41 -2.91
C ASN A 70 -7.41 -10.14 -3.57
N GLY A 71 -6.94 -8.88 -3.59
CA GLY A 71 -5.65 -8.52 -4.20
C GLY A 71 -5.71 -8.37 -5.72
N THR A 72 -6.89 -8.14 -6.28
CA THR A 72 -7.08 -7.89 -7.72
C THR A 72 -7.61 -6.49 -7.96
N ALA A 73 -7.16 -5.84 -9.02
CA ALA A 73 -7.68 -4.56 -9.47
C ALA A 73 -8.17 -4.69 -10.91
N TRP A 74 -9.30 -4.05 -11.20
CA TRP A 74 -9.94 -4.05 -12.51
C TRP A 74 -10.24 -2.63 -12.95
N ALA A 75 -9.98 -2.34 -14.22
CA ALA A 75 -10.39 -1.10 -14.86
C ALA A 75 -11.77 -1.29 -15.51
N TYR A 76 -12.55 -0.22 -15.51
CA TYR A 76 -13.88 -0.15 -16.12
C TYR A 76 -13.97 1.13 -16.96
N ASP A 77 -14.76 1.08 -18.02
CA ASP A 77 -15.13 2.28 -18.78
C ASP A 77 -16.24 3.08 -18.08
N GLY A 78 -16.63 4.22 -18.67
CA GLY A 78 -17.69 5.07 -18.14
C GLY A 78 -19.10 4.44 -18.16
N SER A 79 -19.29 3.33 -18.88
CA SER A 79 -20.53 2.56 -18.86
C SER A 79 -20.53 1.47 -17.78
N GLY A 80 -19.40 1.27 -17.10
CA GLY A 80 -19.21 0.23 -16.09
C GLY A 80 -18.86 -1.15 -16.68
N GLN A 81 -18.52 -1.22 -17.97
CA GLN A 81 -17.98 -2.44 -18.56
C GLN A 81 -16.50 -2.57 -18.20
N GLN A 82 -16.08 -3.78 -17.85
CA GLN A 82 -14.69 -4.05 -17.54
C GLN A 82 -13.83 -3.89 -18.80
N ILE A 83 -12.69 -3.21 -18.67
CA ILE A 83 -11.73 -3.00 -19.74
C ILE A 83 -10.36 -3.52 -19.33
N GLY A 84 -9.59 -3.98 -20.32
CA GLY A 84 -8.22 -4.44 -20.10
C GLY A 84 -8.12 -5.77 -19.36
N VAL A 85 -6.95 -5.99 -18.75
CA VAL A 85 -6.60 -7.22 -18.04
C VAL A 85 -6.74 -7.05 -16.54
N GLN A 86 -6.76 -8.18 -15.81
CA GLN A 86 -6.67 -8.17 -14.36
C GLN A 86 -5.31 -7.65 -13.92
N HIS A 87 -5.29 -6.75 -12.95
CA HIS A 87 -4.06 -6.31 -12.29
C HIS A 87 -3.97 -6.96 -10.91
N ASN A 88 -2.81 -7.53 -10.58
CA ASN A 88 -2.61 -8.15 -9.27
C ASN A 88 -1.89 -7.16 -8.35
N TYR A 89 -2.30 -7.12 -7.09
CA TYR A 89 -1.64 -6.27 -6.11
C TYR A 89 -1.57 -6.89 -4.72
N SER A 90 -0.53 -6.52 -3.98
CA SER A 90 -0.40 -6.83 -2.57
C SER A 90 0.30 -5.70 -1.82
N ILE A 91 -0.20 -5.36 -0.65
CA ILE A 91 0.43 -4.42 0.27
C ILE A 91 1.35 -5.24 1.17
N ILE A 92 2.66 -5.01 1.06
CA ILE A 92 3.67 -5.72 1.84
C ILE A 92 3.82 -5.08 3.22
N ASP A 93 3.87 -3.75 3.24
CA ASP A 93 3.93 -2.93 4.44
C ASP A 93 3.26 -1.57 4.14
N THR A 94 3.22 -0.68 5.14
CA THR A 94 2.53 0.62 5.00
C THR A 94 3.17 1.59 4.00
N LYS A 95 4.32 1.21 3.43
CA LYS A 95 5.15 1.99 2.50
C LYS A 95 5.53 1.23 1.23
N THR A 96 5.11 -0.01 1.08
CA THR A 96 5.52 -0.88 -0.03
C THR A 96 4.32 -1.68 -0.54
N MET A 97 4.10 -1.59 -1.85
CA MET A 97 3.04 -2.31 -2.55
C MET A 97 3.64 -2.99 -3.79
N VAL A 98 3.26 -4.24 -4.04
CA VAL A 98 3.48 -4.90 -5.32
C VAL A 98 2.25 -4.64 -6.18
N PHE A 99 2.47 -4.19 -7.41
CA PHE A 99 1.44 -4.01 -8.42
C PHE A 99 1.96 -4.58 -9.75
N ASP A 100 1.24 -5.51 -10.35
CA ASP A 100 1.66 -6.28 -11.54
C ASP A 100 3.07 -6.87 -11.43
N ASN A 101 3.35 -7.49 -10.28
CA ASN A 101 4.65 -8.09 -9.95
C ASN A 101 5.83 -7.09 -9.85
N VAL A 102 5.57 -5.79 -9.89
CA VAL A 102 6.58 -4.75 -9.66
C VAL A 102 6.40 -4.18 -8.26
N THR A 103 7.50 -4.11 -7.50
CA THR A 103 7.51 -3.53 -6.16
C THR A 103 7.65 -2.02 -6.24
N TYR A 104 6.68 -1.30 -5.70
CA TYR A 104 6.67 0.16 -5.61
C TYR A 104 6.74 0.64 -4.16
N LYS A 105 7.32 1.83 -4.00
CA LYS A 105 7.25 2.61 -2.77
C LYS A 105 6.06 3.54 -2.81
N ILE A 106 5.27 3.49 -1.74
CA ILE A 106 4.09 4.32 -1.59
C ILE A 106 4.51 5.65 -0.99
N GLN A 107 4.15 6.75 -1.64
CA GLN A 107 4.58 8.10 -1.24
C GLN A 107 3.73 8.67 -0.10
N GLU A 108 2.45 8.29 -0.04
CA GLU A 108 1.53 8.80 0.96
C GLU A 108 1.82 8.24 2.36
N ASN A 109 1.48 9.05 3.37
CA ASN A 109 1.36 8.59 4.75
C ASN A 109 -0.11 8.20 4.98
N PHE A 110 -0.39 6.91 5.11
CA PHE A 110 -1.74 6.41 5.30
C PHE A 110 -2.20 6.58 6.75
N ALA A 111 -2.83 7.72 7.03
CA ALA A 111 -3.66 7.93 8.21
C ALA A 111 -5.12 8.13 7.76
N GLY A 112 -5.96 7.12 7.98
CA GLY A 112 -7.38 7.17 7.59
C GLY A 112 -7.63 6.99 6.09
N SER A 113 -8.78 7.49 5.61
CA SER A 113 -9.18 7.38 4.19
C SER A 113 -8.37 8.36 3.33
N PHE A 114 -7.64 7.82 2.36
CA PHE A 114 -6.86 8.62 1.41
C PHE A 114 -7.57 8.72 0.05
N LYS A 115 -7.32 9.83 -0.66
CA LYS A 115 -7.89 10.12 -1.98
C LYS A 115 -6.92 9.89 -3.13
N THR A 116 -5.62 9.78 -2.83
CA THR A 116 -4.54 9.63 -3.79
C THR A 116 -3.66 8.46 -3.39
N LEU A 117 -3.16 7.73 -4.38
CA LEU A 117 -2.18 6.67 -4.23
C LEU A 117 -1.08 6.88 -5.26
N THR A 118 0.14 7.06 -4.80
CA THR A 118 1.31 7.28 -5.66
C THR A 118 2.33 6.19 -5.37
N LEU A 119 2.55 5.35 -6.37
CA LEU A 119 3.47 4.23 -6.32
C LEU A 119 4.71 4.57 -7.17
N VAL A 120 5.89 4.53 -6.58
CA VAL A 120 7.15 4.87 -7.27
C VAL A 120 8.10 3.67 -7.25
N ASN A 121 8.56 3.25 -8.43
CA ASN A 121 9.63 2.29 -8.60
C ASN A 121 10.77 2.97 -9.36
N ALA A 122 11.95 3.05 -8.74
CA ALA A 122 13.16 3.53 -9.40
C ALA A 122 14.10 2.34 -9.59
N SER A 123 14.35 1.95 -10.84
CA SER A 123 15.20 0.82 -11.18
C SER A 123 15.99 1.11 -12.46
N ALA A 124 17.27 0.75 -12.47
CA ALA A 124 18.16 0.86 -13.64
C ALA A 124 18.12 2.24 -14.34
N GLY A 125 18.01 3.33 -13.57
CA GLY A 125 17.98 4.70 -14.10
C GLY A 125 16.62 5.15 -14.68
N VAL A 126 15.59 4.29 -14.63
CA VAL A 126 14.21 4.62 -14.99
C VAL A 126 13.38 4.72 -13.73
N THR A 127 12.55 5.75 -13.64
CA THR A 127 11.55 5.88 -12.58
C THR A 127 10.15 5.70 -13.15
N THR A 128 9.46 4.67 -12.71
CA THR A 128 8.05 4.43 -13.03
C THR A 128 7.18 4.87 -11.85
N THR A 129 6.20 5.72 -12.14
CA THR A 129 5.22 6.22 -11.19
C THR A 129 3.83 5.80 -11.64
N GLN A 130 3.10 5.09 -10.76
CA GLN A 130 1.67 4.85 -10.91
C GLN A 130 0.94 5.81 -9.98
N ALA A 131 0.10 6.68 -10.53
CA ALA A 131 -0.67 7.65 -9.75
C ALA A 131 -2.16 7.35 -9.92
N PHE A 132 -2.85 7.15 -8.81
CA PHE A 132 -4.29 6.94 -8.77
C PHE A 132 -4.95 8.04 -7.94
N SER A 133 -6.13 8.50 -8.37
CA SER A 133 -6.97 9.39 -7.56
C SER A 133 -8.46 9.04 -7.67
N ARG A 134 -9.21 9.42 -6.63
CA ARG A 134 -10.67 9.33 -6.58
C ARG A 134 -11.37 10.56 -7.12
#